data_AF-A0A2V8H9G4-F1
#
_entry.id   AF-A0A2V8H9G4-F1
#
_cell.length_a   1.000
_cell.length_b   1.000
_cell.length_c   1.000
_cell.angle_alpha   90.00
_cell.angle_beta   90.00
_cell.angle_gamma   90.00
#
_symmetry.space_group_name_H-M   'P 1'
#
loop_
_entity.id
_entity.type
_entity.pdbx_description
1 polymer ?
#
loop_
_entity_poly.entity_id
_entity_poly.type
_entity_poly.pdbx_seq_one_letter_code
_entity_poly.pdbx_strand_id
1 'polypeptide(L)'
;MRRRRNSRSALITAVAALAAATATPQAPGRIATSAEALVASPVFFHGRQITVRRELVEARGLTELASTSKPIFVFWREAPTTTRDGEVRGEFWDLGRLRPDDSRFSSQNFGPVLEAASRGEWPARDQVFVILGATFVESPLPQQPSIRALALAPEKYADRGVTIAGRFRGRNLFGDLPLPAGKSRWDFVLQAADGAVWITGLRPRGKGFDLDVEARVDTGRWLEVTGTVRRDGSLVWVEASSIALASAPTETPVEVTVPTVPREAPPRVVFTAPVANETDVEVAAPVRLQFSRDMQAATFRDRVRVAYTGNAPAGAPASPPQFTVNYNEGTRALEIKFAFRLDRFRTVRVDLLEGILSAVDNQPLAPWSMTFTTGG
;
A
#
# COMPACT_ATOMS: atom_id res chain seq x y z
N MET A 1 -31.41 56.17 47.20
CA MET A 1 -32.67 55.45 46.88
C MET A 1 -32.64 55.10 45.38
N ARG A 2 -32.45 53.83 44.98
CA ARG A 2 -33.50 52.91 44.47
C ARG A 2 -34.47 53.61 43.48
N ARG A 3 -34.78 53.13 42.27
CA ARG A 3 -34.79 51.76 41.72
C ARG A 3 -35.09 51.83 40.19
N ARG A 4 -34.43 50.94 39.43
CA ARG A 4 -34.93 50.06 38.34
C ARG A 4 -35.58 50.66 37.08
N ARG A 5 -34.84 50.57 35.96
CA ARG A 5 -35.38 50.29 34.61
C ARG A 5 -35.27 48.80 34.35
N ASN A 6 -36.38 48.16 33.99
CA ASN A 6 -36.47 46.74 33.64
C ASN A 6 -36.00 46.52 32.20
N SER A 7 -34.91 45.79 32.02
CA SER A 7 -34.49 45.22 30.73
C SER A 7 -35.15 43.85 30.56
N ARG A 8 -35.92 43.67 29.49
CA ARG A 8 -36.34 42.35 29.02
C ARG A 8 -35.28 41.86 28.03
N SER A 9 -34.40 40.99 28.49
CA SER A 9 -33.47 40.24 27.65
C SER A 9 -34.20 39.06 27.02
N ALA A 10 -34.25 39.01 25.69
CA ALA A 10 -34.56 37.79 24.94
C ALA A 10 -33.25 37.03 24.73
N LEU A 11 -33.17 35.84 25.32
CA LEU A 11 -32.05 34.92 25.21
C LEU A 11 -32.24 34.08 23.92
N ILE A 12 -31.41 34.30 22.91
CA ILE A 12 -31.30 33.40 21.75
C ILE A 12 -30.07 32.53 22.01
N THR A 13 -30.31 31.27 22.35
CA THR A 13 -29.26 30.26 22.52
C THR A 13 -28.91 29.71 21.14
N ALA A 14 -27.81 30.18 20.55
CA ALA A 14 -27.22 29.57 19.37
C ALA A 14 -26.39 28.36 19.79
N VAL A 15 -26.85 27.16 19.43
CA VAL A 15 -26.08 25.91 19.58
C VAL A 15 -25.05 25.87 18.45
N ALA A 16 -23.80 26.21 18.76
CA ALA A 16 -22.67 26.00 17.87
C ALA A 16 -22.29 24.52 17.91
N ALA A 17 -22.58 23.79 16.84
CA ALA A 17 -22.09 22.43 16.63
C ALA A 17 -20.57 22.49 16.41
N LEU A 18 -19.80 22.10 17.43
CA LEU A 18 -18.37 21.82 17.30
C LEU A 18 -18.22 20.59 16.39
N ALA A 19 -17.84 20.82 15.13
CA ALA A 19 -17.30 19.77 14.29
C ALA A 19 -15.93 19.38 14.86
N ALA A 20 -15.92 18.34 15.70
CA ALA A 20 -14.68 17.67 16.10
C ALA A 20 -14.06 17.06 14.84
N ALA A 21 -13.08 17.74 14.26
CA ALA A 21 -12.20 17.15 13.26
C ALA A 21 -11.56 15.92 13.91
N THR A 22 -11.95 14.73 13.47
CA THR A 22 -11.25 13.50 13.80
C THR A 22 -9.86 13.62 13.20
N ALA A 23 -8.89 14.07 14.00
CA ALA A 23 -7.48 13.97 13.68
C ALA A 23 -7.16 12.48 13.59
N THR A 24 -7.20 11.92 12.38
CA THR A 24 -6.61 10.63 12.11
C THR A 24 -5.13 10.74 12.50
N PRO A 25 -4.61 9.88 13.39
CA PRO A 25 -3.20 9.88 13.71
C PRO A 25 -2.41 9.74 12.40
N GLN A 26 -1.60 10.75 12.09
CA GLN A 26 -0.65 10.66 10.97
C GLN A 26 0.21 9.44 11.24
N ALA A 27 0.16 8.46 10.33
CA ALA A 27 1.16 7.39 10.32
C ALA A 27 2.55 8.05 10.42
N PRO A 28 3.47 7.52 11.25
CA PRO A 28 4.80 8.12 11.38
C PRO A 28 5.37 8.39 9.99
N GLY A 29 5.63 9.67 9.73
CA GLY A 29 6.07 10.14 8.42
C GLY A 29 7.33 9.38 8.03
N ARG A 30 7.27 8.70 6.89
CA ARG A 30 8.42 8.08 6.26
C ARG A 30 9.50 9.13 5.98
N ILE A 31 10.77 8.73 6.07
CA ILE A 31 11.91 9.61 5.83
C ILE A 31 12.69 9.12 4.61
N ALA A 32 12.72 9.91 3.55
CA ALA A 32 13.63 9.72 2.43
C ALA A 32 15.06 10.06 2.87
N THR A 33 15.98 9.13 2.64
CA THR A 33 17.38 9.26 3.07
C THR A 33 18.30 8.42 2.19
N SER A 34 19.61 8.55 2.38
CA SER A 34 20.63 7.74 1.71
C SER A 34 21.09 6.58 2.58
N ALA A 35 21.64 5.54 1.95
CA ALA A 35 22.20 4.41 2.68
C ALA A 35 23.37 4.84 3.58
N GLU A 36 24.17 5.82 3.15
CA GLU A 36 25.28 6.38 3.93
C GLU A 36 24.79 7.09 5.20
N ALA A 37 23.65 7.80 5.12
CA ALA A 37 23.06 8.44 6.28
C ALA A 37 22.50 7.42 7.29
N LEU A 38 21.93 6.31 6.82
CA LEU A 38 21.50 5.21 7.70
C LEU A 38 22.67 4.64 8.51
N VAL A 39 23.81 4.38 7.85
CA VAL A 39 25.00 3.83 8.52
C VAL A 39 25.68 4.85 9.44
N ALA A 40 25.69 6.12 9.06
CA ALA A 40 26.34 7.18 9.83
C ALA A 40 25.51 7.67 11.02
N SER A 41 24.19 7.48 11.00
CA SER A 41 23.30 7.96 12.06
C SER A 41 22.23 6.92 12.46
N PRO A 42 22.63 5.68 12.79
CA PRO A 42 21.70 4.59 13.01
C PRO A 42 20.76 4.82 14.20
N VAL A 43 21.22 5.52 15.26
CA VAL A 43 20.38 5.91 16.41
C VAL A 43 19.18 6.75 15.97
N PHE A 44 19.40 7.68 15.05
CA PHE A 44 18.35 8.58 14.58
C PHE A 44 17.28 7.82 13.78
N PHE A 45 17.70 6.89 12.93
CA PHE A 45 16.81 6.12 12.05
C PHE A 45 16.24 4.86 12.70
N HIS A 46 16.73 4.45 13.88
CA HIS A 46 16.29 3.23 14.56
C HIS A 46 14.78 3.25 14.85
N GLY A 47 14.06 2.24 14.34
CA GLY A 47 12.60 2.12 14.45
C GLY A 47 11.82 3.13 13.61
N ARG A 48 12.47 3.81 12.64
CA ARG A 48 11.80 4.77 11.76
C ARG A 48 11.46 4.13 10.41
N GLN A 49 10.32 4.54 9.87
CA GLN A 49 9.97 4.27 8.49
C GLN A 49 10.88 5.08 7.56
N ILE A 50 11.63 4.40 6.70
CA ILE A 50 12.57 5.02 5.77
C ILE A 50 12.22 4.73 4.33
N THR A 51 12.81 5.52 3.44
CA THR A 51 12.91 5.21 2.03
C THR A 51 14.32 5.48 1.57
N VAL A 52 14.90 4.49 0.91
CA VAL A 52 16.24 4.56 0.36
C VAL A 52 16.22 4.13 -1.09
N ARG A 53 17.04 4.79 -1.90
CA ARG A 53 17.36 4.35 -3.25
C ARG A 53 18.76 3.78 -3.22
N ARG A 54 18.89 2.48 -3.47
CA ARG A 54 20.18 1.82 -3.65
C ARG A 54 19.98 0.60 -4.52
N GLU A 55 21.02 0.25 -5.26
CA GLU A 55 21.10 -1.06 -5.90
C GLU A 55 20.98 -2.16 -4.84
N LEU A 56 20.33 -3.25 -5.21
CA LEU A 56 20.13 -4.43 -4.37
C LEU A 56 21.04 -5.54 -4.85
N VAL A 57 21.78 -6.15 -3.92
CA VAL A 57 22.63 -7.31 -4.20
C VAL A 57 22.02 -8.52 -3.51
N GLU A 58 21.93 -9.62 -4.25
CA GLU A 58 21.60 -10.92 -3.66
C GLU A 58 22.87 -11.73 -3.45
N ALA A 59 23.12 -12.11 -2.19
CA ALA A 59 24.25 -12.94 -1.81
C ALA A 59 23.78 -14.00 -0.81
N ARG A 60 24.05 -15.28 -1.13
CA ARG A 60 23.74 -16.41 -0.24
C ARG A 60 22.27 -16.48 0.22
N GLY A 61 21.34 -16.09 -0.67
CA GLY A 61 19.90 -16.07 -0.37
C GLY A 61 19.45 -14.90 0.52
N LEU A 62 20.31 -13.91 0.74
CA LEU A 62 20.00 -12.66 1.42
C LEU A 62 20.00 -11.51 0.42
N THR A 63 19.13 -10.54 0.64
CA THR A 63 19.14 -9.27 -0.10
C THR A 63 19.79 -8.18 0.75
N GLU A 64 20.71 -7.44 0.16
CA GLU A 64 21.46 -6.35 0.80
C GLU A 64 21.44 -5.08 -0.05
N LEU A 65 21.58 -3.91 0.59
CA LEU A 65 21.86 -2.68 -0.13
C LEU A 65 23.33 -2.67 -0.59
N ALA A 66 23.55 -2.40 -1.88
CA ALA A 66 24.88 -2.43 -2.48
C ALA A 66 25.82 -1.36 -1.92
N SER A 67 27.11 -1.67 -1.86
CA SER A 67 28.20 -0.71 -1.67
C SER A 67 28.03 0.19 -0.42
N THR A 68 27.51 -0.36 0.67
CA THR A 68 27.45 0.33 1.97
C THR A 68 28.70 0.01 2.78
N SER A 69 29.16 0.94 3.63
CA SER A 69 30.34 0.73 4.47
C SER A 69 30.11 -0.28 5.60
N LYS A 70 28.85 -0.56 5.92
CA LYS A 70 28.38 -1.59 6.84
C LYS A 70 27.15 -2.26 6.23
N PRO A 71 26.94 -3.57 6.44
CA PRO A 71 25.87 -4.28 5.77
C PRO A 71 24.49 -3.80 6.22
N ILE A 72 23.59 -3.59 5.24
CA ILE A 72 22.17 -3.31 5.46
C ILE A 72 21.37 -4.39 4.72
N PHE A 73 20.81 -5.33 5.48
CA PHE A 73 20.01 -6.42 4.95
C PHE A 73 18.54 -6.01 4.78
N VAL A 74 17.86 -6.59 3.79
CA VAL A 74 16.46 -6.28 3.48
C VAL A 74 15.59 -7.50 3.75
N PHE A 75 14.65 -7.36 4.69
CA PHE A 75 13.64 -8.37 5.02
C PHE A 75 12.33 -7.99 4.35
N TRP A 76 12.06 -8.62 3.22
CA TRP A 76 10.88 -8.36 2.41
C TRP A 76 9.59 -8.79 3.10
N ARG A 77 8.59 -7.90 3.09
CA ARG A 77 7.19 -8.29 3.25
C ARG A 77 6.68 -8.98 2.00
N GLU A 78 7.07 -8.44 0.84
CA GLU A 78 6.83 -8.98 -0.48
C GLU A 78 8.07 -8.67 -1.32
N ALA A 79 8.78 -9.72 -1.74
CA ALA A 79 10.00 -9.56 -2.51
C ALA A 79 9.66 -9.14 -3.96
N PRO A 80 10.35 -8.16 -4.54
CA PRO A 80 10.11 -7.77 -5.92
C PRO A 80 10.47 -8.90 -6.88
N THR A 81 9.68 -9.08 -7.94
CA THR A 81 10.02 -9.99 -9.04
C THR A 81 11.13 -9.43 -9.93
N THR A 82 11.30 -8.10 -9.96
CA THR A 82 12.40 -7.43 -10.67
C THR A 82 12.92 -6.25 -9.86
N THR A 83 14.24 -6.11 -9.77
CA THR A 83 14.93 -5.00 -9.10
C THR A 83 15.42 -3.98 -10.12
N ARG A 84 14.49 -3.18 -10.65
CA ARG A 84 14.83 -2.03 -11.53
C ARG A 84 15.22 -0.80 -10.70
N ASP A 85 15.34 0.36 -11.36
CA ASP A 85 15.63 1.62 -10.69
C ASP A 85 14.44 2.05 -9.79
N GLY A 86 14.58 1.85 -8.48
CA GLY A 86 13.47 2.00 -7.54
C GLY A 86 13.88 2.20 -6.10
N GLU A 87 12.89 2.13 -5.21
CA GLU A 87 12.99 2.51 -3.81
C GLU A 87 12.67 1.33 -2.90
N VAL A 88 13.51 1.13 -1.88
CA VAL A 88 13.22 0.23 -0.77
C VAL A 88 12.57 1.03 0.34
N ARG A 89 11.43 0.55 0.83
CA ARG A 89 10.61 1.20 1.86
C ARG A 89 10.37 0.21 2.99
N GLY A 90 10.68 0.59 4.22
CA GLY A 90 10.49 -0.26 5.39
C GLY A 90 10.95 0.40 6.66
N GLU A 91 11.04 -0.38 7.73
CA GLU A 91 11.52 0.12 9.03
C GLU A 91 12.99 -0.19 9.21
N PHE A 92 13.80 0.83 9.53
CA PHE A 92 15.24 0.64 9.74
C PHE A 92 15.57 0.27 11.18
N TRP A 93 16.40 -0.75 11.36
CA TRP A 93 16.84 -1.22 12.67
C TRP A 93 18.34 -1.48 12.69
N ASP A 94 18.93 -1.20 13.86
CA ASP A 94 20.28 -1.63 14.23
C ASP A 94 20.13 -2.83 15.15
N LEU A 95 20.53 -4.02 14.68
CA LEU A 95 20.32 -5.26 15.42
C LEU A 95 21.04 -5.26 16.77
N GLY A 96 22.21 -4.63 16.87
CA GLY A 96 22.97 -4.59 18.13
C GLY A 96 22.33 -3.75 19.23
N ARG A 97 21.27 -2.99 18.90
CA ARG A 97 20.45 -2.23 19.87
C ARG A 97 19.22 -3.00 20.33
N LEU A 98 18.89 -4.08 19.64
CA LEU A 98 17.82 -4.98 20.01
C LEU A 98 18.36 -6.05 20.97
N ARG A 99 17.46 -6.62 21.77
CA ARG A 99 17.78 -7.83 22.53
C ARG A 99 17.52 -9.05 21.64
N PRO A 100 18.31 -10.13 21.76
CA PRO A 100 18.08 -11.35 21.00
C PRO A 100 16.68 -11.94 21.18
N ASP A 101 16.09 -11.76 22.37
CA ASP A 101 14.78 -12.27 22.77
C ASP A 101 13.63 -11.25 22.63
N ASP A 102 13.84 -10.18 21.86
CA ASP A 102 12.82 -9.13 21.70
C ASP A 102 11.57 -9.65 20.96
N SER A 103 10.49 -9.82 21.72
CA SER A 103 9.21 -10.37 21.26
C SER A 103 8.62 -9.70 20.01
N ARG A 104 8.96 -8.42 19.75
CA ARG A 104 8.49 -7.68 18.56
C ARG A 104 8.97 -8.28 17.25
N PHE A 105 10.07 -9.04 17.30
CA PHE A 105 10.71 -9.66 16.13
C PHE A 105 10.62 -11.18 16.16
N SER A 106 9.72 -11.75 16.97
CA SER A 106 9.51 -13.20 17.06
C SER A 106 9.14 -13.86 15.72
N SER A 107 8.59 -13.10 14.77
CA SER A 107 8.29 -13.57 13.41
C SER A 107 9.46 -13.44 12.42
N GLN A 108 10.58 -12.85 12.84
CA GLN A 108 11.74 -12.59 11.97
C GLN A 108 12.83 -13.61 12.25
N ASN A 109 13.32 -14.28 11.20
CA ASN A 109 14.47 -15.18 11.31
C ASN A 109 15.77 -14.43 10.98
N PHE A 110 16.48 -13.96 12.01
CA PHE A 110 17.77 -13.30 11.83
C PHE A 110 18.95 -14.27 11.62
N GLY A 111 18.77 -15.58 11.83
CA GLY A 111 19.85 -16.56 11.78
C GLY A 111 20.75 -16.44 10.54
N PRO A 112 20.20 -16.45 9.31
CA PRO A 112 21.01 -16.29 8.09
C PRO A 112 21.81 -14.99 8.04
N VAL A 113 21.26 -13.88 8.53
CA VAL A 113 21.95 -12.58 8.59
C VAL A 113 23.06 -12.60 9.63
N LEU A 114 22.83 -13.19 10.80
CA LEU A 114 23.85 -13.33 11.84
C LEU A 114 25.00 -14.23 11.36
N GLU A 115 24.71 -15.34 10.69
CA GLU A 115 25.74 -16.18 10.06
C GLU A 115 26.57 -15.40 9.04
N ALA A 116 25.92 -14.63 8.18
CA ALA A 116 26.59 -13.85 7.14
C ALA A 116 27.45 -12.69 7.69
N ALA A 117 26.94 -11.96 8.68
CA ALA A 117 27.53 -10.69 9.13
C ALA A 117 28.31 -10.78 10.45
N SER A 118 27.99 -11.75 11.31
CA SER A 118 28.50 -11.84 12.68
C SER A 118 28.82 -13.27 13.13
N ARG A 119 29.01 -14.21 12.19
CA ARG A 119 29.37 -15.62 12.48
C ARG A 119 28.40 -16.31 13.46
N GLY A 120 27.11 -15.99 13.33
CA GLY A 120 26.04 -16.55 14.16
C GLY A 120 25.87 -15.85 15.51
N GLU A 121 26.76 -14.94 15.89
CA GLU A 121 26.67 -14.21 17.15
C GLU A 121 25.79 -12.96 17.01
N TRP A 122 25.16 -12.54 18.12
CA TRP A 122 24.43 -11.28 18.13
C TRP A 122 25.41 -10.09 17.99
N PRO A 123 25.20 -9.17 17.05
CA PRO A 123 26.16 -8.12 16.75
C PRO A 123 26.23 -7.07 17.87
N ALA A 124 27.36 -6.37 17.96
CA ALA A 124 27.42 -5.15 18.74
C ALA A 124 26.64 -4.02 18.05
N ARG A 125 26.37 -2.94 18.80
CA ARG A 125 25.73 -1.74 18.24
C ARG A 125 26.49 -1.21 17.04
N ASP A 126 25.76 -0.64 16.08
CA ASP A 126 26.29 -0.01 14.89
C ASP A 126 27.11 -0.95 13.99
N GLN A 127 26.85 -2.27 13.99
CA GLN A 127 27.55 -3.24 13.13
C GLN A 127 26.68 -3.83 12.01
N VAL A 128 25.47 -4.27 12.34
CA VAL A 128 24.57 -4.95 11.39
C VAL A 128 23.21 -4.26 11.40
N PHE A 129 22.76 -3.86 10.22
CA PHE A 129 21.50 -3.15 10.05
C PHE A 129 20.53 -3.97 9.21
N VAL A 130 19.24 -3.75 9.47
CA VAL A 130 18.16 -4.41 8.72
C VAL A 130 17.07 -3.40 8.36
N ILE A 131 16.44 -3.62 7.21
CA ILE A 131 15.19 -2.97 6.81
C ILE A 131 14.09 -4.03 6.89
N LEU A 132 13.19 -3.89 7.86
CA LEU A 132 12.10 -4.83 8.11
C LEU A 132 10.80 -4.41 7.42
N GLY A 133 9.98 -5.41 7.10
CA GLY A 133 8.71 -5.21 6.41
C GLY A 133 8.89 -4.52 5.06
N ALA A 134 10.03 -4.79 4.41
CA ALA A 134 10.45 -4.05 3.25
C ALA A 134 9.50 -4.29 2.06
N THR A 135 9.25 -3.22 1.32
CA THR A 135 8.56 -3.23 0.04
C THR A 135 9.40 -2.50 -0.98
N PHE A 136 9.29 -2.91 -2.24
CA PHE A 136 9.99 -2.28 -3.34
C PHE A 136 9.00 -1.54 -4.22
N VAL A 137 9.36 -0.33 -4.64
CA VAL A 137 8.56 0.46 -5.59
C VAL A 137 9.46 0.97 -6.71
N GLU A 138 9.17 0.58 -7.94
CA GLU A 138 9.82 1.17 -9.12
C GLU A 138 9.46 2.66 -9.17
N SER A 139 10.49 3.50 -9.16
CA SER A 139 10.35 4.94 -8.96
C SER A 139 11.58 5.61 -9.54
N PRO A 140 11.60 5.96 -10.84
CA PRO A 140 12.71 6.70 -11.42
C PRO A 140 12.87 8.06 -10.73
N LEU A 141 14.11 8.52 -10.55
CA LEU A 141 14.34 9.87 -10.01
C LEU A 141 13.75 10.91 -10.96
N PRO A 142 13.15 11.98 -10.42
CA PRO A 142 12.67 13.07 -11.26
C PRO A 142 13.84 13.76 -11.97
N GLN A 143 13.59 14.20 -13.20
CA GLN A 143 14.57 14.97 -13.99
C GLN A 143 14.90 16.31 -13.33
N GLN A 144 13.91 16.95 -12.70
CA GLN A 144 14.12 18.19 -11.95
C GLN A 144 14.59 17.88 -10.52
N PRO A 145 15.61 18.61 -10.01
CA PRO A 145 16.03 18.48 -8.62
C PRO A 145 14.88 18.76 -7.65
N SER A 146 14.81 17.98 -6.58
CA SER A 146 13.86 18.18 -5.48
C SER A 146 14.52 17.78 -4.16
N ILE A 147 14.04 18.30 -3.04
CA ILE A 147 14.57 17.96 -1.71
C ILE A 147 14.59 16.44 -1.50
N ARG A 148 13.50 15.75 -1.89
CA ARG A 148 13.41 14.29 -1.82
C ARG A 148 14.46 13.59 -2.67
N ALA A 149 14.66 14.05 -3.91
CA ALA A 149 15.66 13.46 -4.80
C ALA A 149 17.09 13.65 -4.27
N LEU A 150 17.38 14.83 -3.71
CA LEU A 150 18.66 15.11 -3.02
C LEU A 150 18.87 14.19 -1.82
N ALA A 151 17.82 13.91 -1.04
CA ALA A 151 17.91 13.02 0.12
C ALA A 151 18.14 11.54 -0.28
N LEU A 152 17.53 11.09 -1.39
CA LEU A 152 17.63 9.70 -1.86
C LEU A 152 18.92 9.38 -2.62
N ALA A 153 19.44 10.32 -3.40
CA ALA A 153 20.58 10.12 -4.29
C ALA A 153 21.50 11.34 -4.33
N PRO A 154 22.06 11.77 -3.18
CA PRO A 154 22.83 13.00 -3.06
C PRO A 154 24.05 13.04 -4.00
N GLU A 155 24.66 11.91 -4.29
CA GLU A 155 25.77 11.77 -5.23
C GLU A 155 25.45 12.22 -6.66
N LYS A 156 24.18 12.11 -7.10
CA LYS A 156 23.76 12.56 -8.44
C LYS A 156 23.68 14.08 -8.58
N TYR A 157 23.68 14.78 -7.45
CA TYR A 157 23.53 16.23 -7.38
C TYR A 157 24.76 16.94 -6.82
N ALA A 158 25.71 16.22 -6.24
CA ALA A 158 26.94 16.80 -5.68
C ALA A 158 27.62 17.75 -6.67
N ASP A 159 27.98 18.94 -6.18
CA ASP A 159 28.59 20.04 -6.92
C ASP A 159 27.77 20.61 -8.09
N ARG A 160 26.48 20.26 -8.18
CA ARG A 160 25.55 20.80 -9.18
C ARG A 160 24.72 21.95 -8.59
N GLY A 161 24.45 22.93 -9.43
CA GLY A 161 23.45 23.96 -9.15
C GLY A 161 22.05 23.37 -9.17
N VAL A 162 21.24 23.69 -8.16
CA VAL A 162 19.85 23.26 -8.01
C VAL A 162 18.98 24.44 -7.62
N THR A 163 17.71 24.40 -8.03
CA THR A 163 16.65 25.22 -7.46
C THR A 163 15.63 24.28 -6.85
N ILE A 164 15.36 24.44 -5.56
CA ILE A 164 14.47 23.57 -4.78
C ILE A 164 13.51 24.40 -3.96
N ALA A 165 12.30 23.89 -3.76
CA ALA A 165 11.30 24.50 -2.89
C ALA A 165 10.98 23.58 -1.70
N GLY A 166 10.83 24.17 -0.51
CA GLY A 166 10.52 23.43 0.71
C GLY A 166 9.94 24.30 1.81
N ARG A 167 9.32 23.66 2.79
CA ARG A 167 8.86 24.29 4.03
C ARG A 167 10.05 24.59 4.91
N PHE A 168 10.14 25.81 5.41
CA PHE A 168 11.11 26.23 6.40
C PHE A 168 10.87 25.55 7.75
N ARG A 169 11.89 24.91 8.30
CA ARG A 169 11.82 24.12 9.56
C ARG A 169 12.74 24.68 10.66
N GLY A 170 13.21 25.91 10.49
CA GLY A 170 14.19 26.54 11.38
C GLY A 170 15.52 25.79 11.39
N ARG A 171 16.28 25.91 12.47
CA ARG A 171 17.55 25.19 12.70
C ARG A 171 17.29 23.74 13.13
N ASN A 172 16.54 23.01 12.30
CA ASN A 172 16.11 21.64 12.54
C ASN A 172 15.24 21.48 13.80
N LEU A 173 14.30 22.42 14.04
CA LEU A 173 13.46 22.49 15.26
C LEU A 173 12.52 21.29 15.46
N PHE A 174 12.40 20.44 14.44
CA PHE A 174 11.56 19.25 14.40
C PHE A 174 12.36 17.94 14.31
N GLY A 175 13.70 18.01 14.29
CA GLY A 175 14.55 16.82 14.19
C GLY A 175 14.34 16.04 12.89
N ASP A 176 14.21 16.77 11.77
CA ASP A 176 14.05 16.20 10.43
C ASP A 176 15.36 15.56 9.93
N LEU A 177 16.53 16.06 10.39
CA LEU A 177 17.86 15.54 10.03
C LEU A 177 18.69 15.14 11.26
N PRO A 178 19.59 14.13 11.15
CA PRO A 178 20.34 13.60 12.29
C PRO A 178 21.51 14.48 12.74
N LEU A 179 22.22 15.08 11.79
CA LEU A 179 23.46 15.82 12.04
C LEU A 179 23.26 17.30 11.73
N PRO A 180 23.84 18.21 12.52
CA PRO A 180 23.84 19.63 12.19
C PRO A 180 24.76 19.91 10.99
N ALA A 181 24.40 20.90 10.16
CA ALA A 181 25.31 21.37 9.10
C ALA A 181 26.53 22.11 9.66
N GLY A 182 26.33 22.96 10.69
CA GLY A 182 27.40 23.64 11.42
C GLY A 182 28.24 24.60 10.57
N LYS A 183 27.72 25.07 9.44
CA LYS A 183 28.41 26.00 8.52
C LYS A 183 28.22 27.44 8.94
N SER A 184 27.09 27.79 9.55
CA SER A 184 26.82 29.13 10.07
C SER A 184 25.72 29.14 11.12
N ARG A 185 25.61 30.24 11.87
CA ARG A 185 24.46 30.48 12.76
C ARG A 185 23.13 30.65 12.01
N TRP A 186 23.15 30.75 10.69
CA TRP A 186 21.95 30.93 9.90
C TRP A 186 21.49 29.65 9.20
N ASP A 187 22.18 28.53 9.42
CA ASP A 187 21.81 27.27 8.79
C ASP A 187 20.40 26.86 9.20
N PHE A 188 19.62 26.40 8.24
CA PHE A 188 18.23 25.99 8.45
C PHE A 188 17.88 24.78 7.59
N VAL A 189 16.79 24.10 7.95
CA VAL A 189 16.29 22.94 7.21
C VAL A 189 15.12 23.36 6.33
N LEU A 190 15.13 22.88 5.09
CA LEU A 190 13.94 22.79 4.25
C LEU A 190 13.45 21.35 4.19
N GLN A 191 12.12 21.19 4.27
CA GLN A 191 11.44 19.90 4.17
C GLN A 191 10.40 19.94 3.06
N ALA A 192 10.33 18.88 2.26
CA ALA A 192 9.26 18.66 1.29
C ALA A 192 9.03 17.17 1.09
N ALA A 193 7.77 16.75 1.00
CA ALA A 193 7.34 15.35 1.01
C ALA A 193 7.94 14.59 2.23
N ASP A 194 8.64 13.50 2.00
CA ASP A 194 9.38 12.70 3.00
C ASP A 194 10.87 13.09 3.10
N GLY A 195 11.34 14.09 2.35
CA GLY A 195 12.74 14.52 2.33
C GLY A 195 13.01 15.81 3.10
N ALA A 196 14.23 15.94 3.61
CA ALA A 196 14.73 17.17 4.22
C ALA A 196 16.19 17.42 3.80
N VAL A 197 16.60 18.69 3.76
CA VAL A 197 17.98 19.08 3.45
C VAL A 197 18.37 20.35 4.22
N TRP A 198 19.64 20.44 4.60
CA TRP A 198 20.20 21.67 5.16
C TRP A 198 20.42 22.71 4.08
N ILE A 199 20.11 23.96 4.39
CA ILE A 199 20.44 25.14 3.60
C ILE A 199 21.43 25.98 4.40
N THR A 200 22.51 26.40 3.75
CA THR A 200 23.61 27.18 4.34
C THR A 200 23.97 28.39 3.49
N GLY A 201 24.84 29.26 3.98
CA GLY A 201 25.42 30.38 3.22
C GLY A 201 24.57 31.65 3.21
N LEU A 202 23.25 31.56 3.45
CA LEU A 202 22.35 32.70 3.50
C LEU A 202 21.47 32.69 4.76
N ARG A 203 21.19 33.88 5.29
CA ARG A 203 20.11 34.07 6.29
C ARG A 203 18.76 33.94 5.57
N PRO A 204 17.75 33.25 6.16
CA PRO A 204 16.42 33.10 5.57
C PRO A 204 15.62 34.41 5.63
N ARG A 205 16.07 35.41 4.88
CA ARG A 205 15.46 36.73 4.73
C ARG A 205 15.43 37.13 3.26
N GLY A 206 14.46 37.95 2.89
CA GLY A 206 14.33 38.47 1.54
C GLY A 206 13.16 39.44 1.41
N LYS A 207 12.72 39.70 0.18
CA LYS A 207 11.60 40.60 -0.07
C LYS A 207 10.31 40.00 0.52
N GLY A 208 9.76 40.65 1.54
CA GLY A 208 8.50 40.24 2.18
C GLY A 208 8.63 39.19 3.28
N PHE A 209 9.85 38.84 3.71
CA PHE A 209 10.06 37.91 4.83
C PHE A 209 11.41 38.10 5.53
N ASP A 210 11.44 37.86 6.82
CA ASP A 210 12.64 37.68 7.64
C ASP A 210 12.29 36.63 8.68
N LEU A 211 12.86 35.43 8.54
CA LEU A 211 12.52 34.28 9.38
C LEU A 211 13.59 34.07 10.43
N ASP A 212 13.17 33.84 11.67
CA ASP A 212 14.07 33.40 12.72
C ASP A 212 14.21 31.87 12.71
N VAL A 213 15.45 31.40 12.64
CA VAL A 213 15.80 29.97 12.63
C VAL A 213 15.50 29.29 13.96
N GLU A 214 15.37 30.03 15.05
CA GLU A 214 15.03 29.50 16.38
C GLU A 214 13.53 29.60 16.71
N ALA A 215 12.76 30.38 15.93
CA ALA A 215 11.37 30.64 16.23
C ALA A 215 10.44 29.64 15.52
N ARG A 216 9.79 28.76 16.30
CA ARG A 216 8.79 27.81 15.75
C ARG A 216 7.66 28.49 14.99
N VAL A 217 7.28 29.72 15.37
CA VAL A 217 6.20 30.50 14.71
C VAL A 217 6.52 30.84 13.26
N ASP A 218 7.80 30.92 12.90
CA ASP A 218 8.23 31.22 11.52
C ASP A 218 8.33 29.99 10.62
N THR A 219 8.17 28.80 11.19
CA THR A 219 8.21 27.53 10.45
C THR A 219 6.96 27.32 9.60
N GLY A 220 7.06 26.46 8.59
CA GLY A 220 5.96 26.12 7.69
C GLY A 220 5.80 27.05 6.48
N ARG A 221 6.48 28.20 6.45
CA ARG A 221 6.55 29.04 5.25
C ARG A 221 7.33 28.34 4.14
N TRP A 222 6.88 28.49 2.90
CA TRP A 222 7.56 27.90 1.75
C TRP A 222 8.62 28.84 1.21
N LEU A 223 9.83 28.31 1.03
CA LEU A 223 10.95 29.00 0.44
C LEU A 223 11.40 28.26 -0.82
N GLU A 224 11.74 29.02 -1.85
CA GLU A 224 12.54 28.56 -2.99
C GLU A 224 13.98 28.97 -2.75
N VAL A 225 14.90 28.03 -2.95
CA VAL A 225 16.34 28.22 -2.76
C VAL A 225 17.06 27.76 -4.01
N THR A 226 17.88 28.64 -4.58
CA THR A 226 18.89 28.26 -5.58
C THR A 226 20.25 28.18 -4.89
N GLY A 227 21.03 27.17 -5.22
CA GLY A 227 22.36 27.00 -4.67
C GLY A 227 23.09 25.79 -5.24
N THR A 228 24.25 25.46 -4.67
CA THR A 228 25.04 24.30 -5.07
C THR A 228 24.91 23.21 -4.02
N VAL A 229 24.62 21.98 -4.43
CA VAL A 229 24.59 20.84 -3.50
C VAL A 229 26.02 20.48 -3.11
N ARG A 230 26.26 20.38 -1.82
CA ARG A 230 27.53 19.98 -1.22
C ARG A 230 27.33 18.76 -0.36
N ARG A 231 28.41 18.00 -0.19
CA ARG A 231 28.42 16.76 0.58
C ARG A 231 29.73 16.62 1.34
N ASP A 232 29.63 16.11 2.55
CA ASP A 232 30.75 15.69 3.39
C ASP A 232 30.34 14.41 4.13
N GLY A 233 30.85 13.26 3.67
CA GLY A 233 30.41 11.95 4.16
C GLY A 233 28.91 11.71 3.93
N SER A 234 28.15 11.61 5.03
CA SER A 234 26.69 11.47 5.03
C SER A 234 25.94 12.79 5.12
N LEU A 235 26.62 13.90 5.42
CA LEU A 235 26.01 15.22 5.51
C LEU A 235 25.82 15.79 4.10
N VAL A 236 24.60 16.22 3.80
CA VAL A 236 24.21 16.83 2.53
C VAL A 236 23.58 18.18 2.82
N TRP A 237 24.01 19.22 2.13
CA TRP A 237 23.46 20.56 2.24
C TRP A 237 23.46 21.29 0.91
N VAL A 238 22.64 22.33 0.80
CA VAL A 238 22.67 23.28 -0.31
C VAL A 238 23.32 24.57 0.18
N GLU A 239 24.45 24.90 -0.42
CA GLU A 239 25.09 26.20 -0.26
C GLU A 239 24.32 27.22 -1.10
N ALA A 240 23.44 27.99 -0.44
CA ALA A 240 22.49 28.86 -1.11
C ALA A 240 23.15 30.10 -1.72
N SER A 241 22.74 30.45 -2.94
CA SER A 241 23.08 31.69 -3.63
C SER A 241 21.89 32.63 -3.76
N SER A 242 20.66 32.12 -3.71
CA SER A 242 19.44 32.93 -3.65
C SER A 242 18.34 32.26 -2.79
N ILE A 243 17.46 33.08 -2.21
CA ILE A 243 16.27 32.63 -1.46
C ILE A 243 15.10 33.57 -1.78
N ALA A 244 13.93 32.98 -2.05
CA ALA A 244 12.68 33.71 -2.24
C ALA A 244 11.51 33.00 -1.52
N LEU A 245 10.40 33.73 -1.30
CA LEU A 245 9.14 33.08 -0.91
C LEU A 245 8.63 32.24 -2.08
N ALA A 246 8.15 31.04 -1.75
CA ALA A 246 7.50 30.16 -2.69
C ALA A 246 6.06 29.90 -2.26
N SER A 247 5.28 29.35 -3.19
CA SER A 247 4.02 28.70 -2.84
C SER A 247 4.28 27.22 -2.53
N ALA A 248 3.39 26.61 -1.75
CA ALA A 248 3.39 25.14 -1.68
C ALA A 248 3.30 24.59 -3.11
N PRO A 249 4.10 23.57 -3.46
CA PRO A 249 3.87 22.80 -4.67
C PRO A 249 2.40 22.41 -4.65
N THR A 250 1.69 22.69 -5.75
CA THR A 250 0.44 21.98 -5.98
C THR A 250 0.85 20.52 -6.04
N GLU A 251 0.48 19.73 -5.05
CA GLU A 251 0.59 18.28 -5.14
C GLU A 251 -0.26 17.92 -6.37
N THR A 252 0.37 17.84 -7.54
CA THR A 252 -0.12 16.93 -8.56
C THR A 252 0.03 15.59 -7.88
N PRO A 253 -1.05 14.93 -7.45
CA PRO A 253 -0.91 13.59 -6.93
C PRO A 253 -0.14 12.84 -8.00
N VAL A 254 1.07 12.37 -7.65
CA VAL A 254 1.63 11.26 -8.39
C VAL A 254 0.58 10.20 -8.15
N GLU A 255 -0.26 10.01 -9.16
CA GLU A 255 -1.12 8.84 -9.27
C GLU A 255 -0.12 7.69 -9.23
N VAL A 256 0.13 7.20 -8.02
CA VAL A 256 0.57 5.85 -7.82
C VAL A 256 -0.58 5.10 -8.47
N THR A 257 -0.38 4.67 -9.71
CA THR A 257 -1.05 3.52 -10.25
C THR A 257 -0.77 2.44 -9.22
N VAL A 258 -1.63 2.35 -8.21
CA VAL A 258 -1.81 1.15 -7.43
C VAL A 258 -1.94 0.10 -8.53
N PRO A 259 -1.02 -0.87 -8.65
CA PRO A 259 -1.23 -1.93 -9.61
C PRO A 259 -2.64 -2.41 -9.34
N THR A 260 -3.54 -2.22 -10.31
CA THR A 260 -4.93 -2.65 -10.20
C THR A 260 -4.83 -4.06 -9.67
N VAL A 261 -5.27 -4.28 -8.43
CA VAL A 261 -5.32 -5.62 -7.82
C VAL A 261 -5.88 -6.49 -8.93
N PRO A 262 -5.16 -7.52 -9.42
CA PRO A 262 -5.62 -8.29 -10.56
C PRO A 262 -7.05 -8.68 -10.26
N ARG A 263 -7.99 -8.11 -11.00
CA ARG A 263 -9.41 -8.31 -10.72
C ARG A 263 -9.60 -9.81 -10.79
N GLU A 264 -9.96 -10.42 -9.66
CA GLU A 264 -10.11 -11.87 -9.60
C GLU A 264 -10.98 -12.33 -10.77
N ALA A 265 -10.60 -13.44 -11.40
CA ALA A 265 -11.29 -13.92 -12.58
C ALA A 265 -12.81 -14.02 -12.33
N PRO A 266 -13.66 -13.78 -13.34
CA PRO A 266 -15.10 -13.94 -13.21
C PRO A 266 -15.47 -15.33 -12.66
N PRO A 267 -16.56 -15.44 -11.89
CA PRO A 267 -17.05 -16.72 -11.41
C PRO A 267 -17.34 -17.65 -12.59
N ARG A 268 -17.04 -18.94 -12.43
CA ARG A 268 -17.30 -19.99 -13.42
C ARG A 268 -17.73 -21.28 -12.72
N VAL A 269 -18.49 -22.11 -13.42
CA VAL A 269 -18.78 -23.48 -12.99
C VAL A 269 -17.50 -24.31 -13.17
N VAL A 270 -17.00 -24.91 -12.09
CA VAL A 270 -15.76 -25.71 -12.07
C VAL A 270 -16.00 -27.20 -11.91
N PHE A 271 -17.19 -27.58 -11.46
CA PHE A 271 -17.56 -28.98 -11.28
C PHE A 271 -19.06 -29.15 -11.50
N THR A 272 -19.45 -30.28 -12.07
CA THR A 272 -20.83 -30.68 -12.29
C THR A 272 -21.01 -32.16 -11.97
N ALA A 273 -22.11 -32.51 -11.30
CA ALA A 273 -22.58 -33.88 -11.18
C ALA A 273 -24.10 -33.87 -11.44
N PRO A 274 -24.63 -34.57 -12.47
CA PRO A 274 -23.92 -35.31 -13.51
C PRO A 274 -22.89 -34.46 -14.27
N VAL A 275 -21.92 -35.11 -14.91
CA VAL A 275 -20.99 -34.43 -15.82
C VAL A 275 -21.66 -34.09 -17.14
N ALA A 276 -21.14 -33.09 -17.86
CA ALA A 276 -21.70 -32.69 -19.13
C ALA A 276 -21.69 -33.85 -20.15
N ASN A 277 -22.83 -34.07 -20.79
CA ASN A 277 -23.12 -35.15 -21.73
C ASN A 277 -23.08 -36.57 -21.13
N GLU A 278 -23.13 -36.69 -19.80
CA GLU A 278 -23.28 -38.00 -19.15
C GLU A 278 -24.55 -38.70 -19.62
N THR A 279 -24.45 -40.00 -19.84
CA THR A 279 -25.56 -40.87 -20.24
C THR A 279 -25.87 -41.85 -19.13
N ASP A 280 -27.08 -42.41 -19.14
CA ASP A 280 -27.52 -43.40 -18.15
C ASP A 280 -27.55 -42.85 -16.71
N VAL A 281 -27.80 -41.54 -16.58
CA VAL A 281 -27.93 -40.88 -15.27
C VAL A 281 -29.20 -41.38 -14.56
N GLU A 282 -29.09 -41.73 -13.28
CA GLU A 282 -30.23 -42.16 -12.48
C GLU A 282 -31.35 -41.10 -12.48
N VAL A 283 -32.59 -41.53 -12.74
CA VAL A 283 -33.77 -40.64 -12.84
C VAL A 283 -34.09 -39.84 -11.56
N ALA A 284 -33.50 -40.22 -10.43
CA ALA A 284 -33.65 -39.54 -9.14
C ALA A 284 -32.40 -38.72 -8.74
N ALA A 285 -31.35 -38.72 -9.57
CA ALA A 285 -30.10 -38.03 -9.24
C ALA A 285 -30.31 -36.51 -9.15
N PRO A 286 -29.83 -35.85 -8.07
CA PRO A 286 -29.79 -34.40 -8.02
C PRO A 286 -28.73 -33.87 -8.99
N VAL A 287 -28.90 -32.61 -9.44
CA VAL A 287 -27.84 -31.90 -10.16
C VAL A 287 -27.08 -31.01 -9.19
N ARG A 288 -25.75 -31.12 -9.17
CA ARG A 288 -24.84 -30.30 -8.38
C ARG A 288 -23.90 -29.53 -9.29
N LEU A 289 -23.82 -28.21 -9.11
CA LEU A 289 -22.90 -27.32 -9.81
C LEU A 289 -22.01 -26.62 -8.78
N GLN A 290 -20.69 -26.71 -8.90
CA GLN A 290 -19.76 -25.99 -8.02
C GLN A 290 -19.15 -24.79 -8.76
N PHE A 291 -19.05 -23.66 -8.07
CA PHE A 291 -18.47 -22.43 -8.62
C PHE A 291 -17.05 -22.19 -8.11
N SER A 292 -16.25 -21.50 -8.92
CA SER A 292 -14.90 -21.06 -8.53
C SER A 292 -14.89 -20.03 -7.38
N ARG A 293 -16.03 -19.36 -7.13
CA ARG A 293 -16.18 -18.25 -6.18
C ARG A 293 -17.52 -18.34 -5.45
N ASP A 294 -17.63 -17.58 -4.37
CA ASP A 294 -18.88 -17.44 -3.63
C ASP A 294 -19.89 -16.64 -4.45
N MET A 295 -21.11 -17.16 -4.59
CA MET A 295 -22.20 -16.59 -5.38
C MET A 295 -23.29 -16.00 -4.49
N GLN A 296 -24.00 -14.99 -4.98
CA GLN A 296 -25.15 -14.42 -4.28
C GLN A 296 -26.37 -15.32 -4.44
N ALA A 297 -26.77 -16.01 -3.35
CA ALA A 297 -27.88 -16.96 -3.35
C ALA A 297 -29.18 -16.37 -3.94
N ALA A 298 -29.49 -15.11 -3.63
CA ALA A 298 -30.69 -14.43 -4.11
C ALA A 298 -30.73 -14.25 -5.64
N THR A 299 -29.58 -14.21 -6.30
CA THR A 299 -29.50 -13.97 -7.75
C THR A 299 -29.82 -15.20 -8.59
N PHE A 300 -29.80 -16.41 -8.02
CA PHE A 300 -30.22 -17.64 -8.70
C PHE A 300 -31.73 -17.71 -8.95
N ARG A 301 -32.53 -16.96 -8.18
CA ARG A 301 -33.98 -16.90 -8.37
C ARG A 301 -34.30 -16.47 -9.80
N ASP A 302 -35.18 -17.23 -10.46
CA ASP A 302 -35.63 -17.04 -11.85
C ASP A 302 -34.52 -17.11 -12.92
N ARG A 303 -33.29 -17.49 -12.54
CA ARG A 303 -32.12 -17.57 -13.43
C ARG A 303 -31.55 -18.98 -13.62
N VAL A 304 -32.21 -19.98 -13.04
CA VAL A 304 -31.94 -21.39 -13.30
C VAL A 304 -33.10 -21.96 -14.10
N ARG A 305 -32.82 -22.63 -15.20
CA ARG A 305 -33.83 -23.33 -16.01
C ARG A 305 -33.44 -24.79 -16.19
N VAL A 306 -34.45 -25.66 -16.14
CA VAL A 306 -34.30 -27.06 -16.51
C VAL A 306 -35.39 -27.43 -17.50
N ALA A 307 -35.02 -28.08 -18.59
CA ALA A 307 -35.94 -28.51 -19.63
C ALA A 307 -35.51 -29.86 -20.23
N TYR A 308 -36.47 -30.59 -20.79
CA TYR A 308 -36.14 -31.68 -21.70
C TYR A 308 -35.83 -31.13 -23.10
N THR A 309 -34.82 -31.70 -23.74
CA THR A 309 -34.42 -31.34 -25.11
C THR A 309 -34.36 -32.58 -26.01
N GLY A 310 -34.49 -32.38 -27.32
CA GLY A 310 -34.48 -33.48 -28.29
C GLY A 310 -35.82 -34.20 -28.43
N ASN A 311 -35.83 -35.26 -29.25
CA ASN A 311 -37.05 -36.00 -29.59
C ASN A 311 -37.61 -36.72 -28.36
N ALA A 312 -38.91 -36.54 -28.14
CA ALA A 312 -39.63 -37.22 -27.07
C ALA A 312 -40.02 -38.64 -27.51
N PRO A 313 -39.84 -39.67 -26.64
CA PRO A 313 -40.50 -40.95 -26.83
C PRO A 313 -42.02 -40.76 -26.94
N ALA A 314 -42.67 -41.63 -27.72
CA ALA A 314 -44.12 -41.57 -27.89
C ALA A 314 -44.83 -41.70 -26.52
N GLY A 315 -45.63 -40.69 -26.16
CA GLY A 315 -46.36 -40.64 -24.89
C GLY A 315 -45.64 -39.92 -23.73
N ALA A 316 -44.45 -39.36 -23.93
CA ALA A 316 -43.76 -38.61 -22.87
C ALA A 316 -44.44 -37.24 -22.60
N PRO A 317 -44.56 -36.82 -21.33
CA PRO A 317 -45.10 -35.51 -20.98
C PRO A 317 -44.22 -34.38 -21.54
N ALA A 318 -44.88 -33.33 -22.07
CA ALA A 318 -44.21 -32.18 -22.67
C ALA A 318 -43.77 -31.12 -21.65
N SER A 319 -44.15 -31.27 -20.38
CA SER A 319 -43.88 -30.28 -19.35
C SER A 319 -42.41 -30.33 -18.87
N PRO A 320 -41.79 -29.18 -18.60
CA PRO A 320 -40.44 -29.15 -18.04
C PRO A 320 -40.43 -29.77 -16.63
N PRO A 321 -39.30 -30.38 -16.20
CA PRO A 321 -39.15 -30.87 -14.84
C PRO A 321 -39.43 -29.78 -13.81
N GLN A 322 -40.22 -30.09 -12.80
CA GLN A 322 -40.36 -29.22 -11.63
C GLN A 322 -39.17 -29.44 -10.70
N PHE A 323 -38.55 -28.36 -10.22
CA PHE A 323 -37.37 -28.43 -9.38
C PHE A 323 -37.32 -27.32 -8.33
N THR A 324 -36.50 -27.55 -7.31
CA THR A 324 -36.06 -26.53 -6.35
C THR A 324 -34.56 -26.35 -6.45
N VAL A 325 -34.09 -25.18 -6.07
CA VAL A 325 -32.67 -24.81 -6.10
C VAL A 325 -32.24 -24.41 -4.70
N ASN A 326 -31.13 -24.96 -4.24
CA ASN A 326 -30.51 -24.59 -2.97
C ASN A 326 -29.03 -24.28 -3.20
N TYR A 327 -28.58 -23.10 -2.78
CA TYR A 327 -27.17 -22.72 -2.85
C TYR A 327 -26.53 -22.83 -1.47
N ASN A 328 -25.43 -23.58 -1.38
CA ASN A 328 -24.63 -23.72 -0.17
C ASN A 328 -23.34 -22.91 -0.30
N GLU A 329 -23.26 -21.80 0.42
CA GLU A 329 -22.10 -20.89 0.44
C GLU A 329 -20.81 -21.60 0.88
N GLY A 330 -20.86 -22.40 1.96
CA GLY A 330 -19.67 -23.07 2.50
C GLY A 330 -19.01 -24.07 1.55
N THR A 331 -19.76 -24.59 0.55
CA THR A 331 -19.24 -25.51 -0.47
C THR A 331 -19.25 -24.93 -1.89
N ARG A 332 -19.68 -23.67 -2.05
CA ARG A 332 -19.86 -23.00 -3.35
C ARG A 332 -20.68 -23.82 -4.34
N ALA A 333 -21.69 -24.52 -3.84
CA ALA A 333 -22.43 -25.50 -4.63
C ALA A 333 -23.90 -25.13 -4.76
N LEU A 334 -24.40 -25.11 -6.00
CA LEU A 334 -25.82 -25.11 -6.33
C LEU A 334 -26.31 -26.55 -6.42
N GLU A 335 -27.35 -26.89 -5.68
CA GLU A 335 -28.05 -28.17 -5.78
C GLU A 335 -29.43 -27.94 -6.39
N ILE A 336 -29.75 -28.68 -7.44
CA ILE A 336 -31.06 -28.70 -8.08
C ILE A 336 -31.70 -30.05 -7.77
N LYS A 337 -32.83 -30.00 -7.06
CA LYS A 337 -33.61 -31.19 -6.69
C LYS A 337 -34.91 -31.22 -7.47
N PHE A 338 -35.18 -32.33 -8.14
CA PHE A 338 -36.43 -32.51 -8.87
C PHE A 338 -37.56 -32.90 -7.93
N ALA A 339 -38.74 -32.32 -8.14
CA ALA A 339 -39.94 -32.63 -7.36
C ALA A 339 -40.45 -34.06 -7.64
N PHE A 340 -40.22 -34.54 -8.87
CA PHE A 340 -40.55 -35.88 -9.32
C PHE A 340 -39.34 -36.51 -10.02
N ARG A 341 -39.33 -37.84 -10.14
CA ARG A 341 -38.32 -38.54 -10.93
C ARG A 341 -38.34 -38.02 -12.37
N LEU A 342 -37.16 -37.85 -12.94
CA LEU A 342 -37.03 -37.48 -14.34
C LEU A 342 -37.53 -38.61 -15.24
N ASP A 343 -38.13 -38.25 -16.37
CA ASP A 343 -38.49 -39.18 -17.44
C ASP A 343 -37.26 -39.94 -17.95
N ARG A 344 -37.41 -41.25 -18.15
CA ARG A 344 -36.36 -42.15 -18.64
C ARG A 344 -35.97 -41.87 -20.08
N PHE A 345 -34.70 -42.11 -20.41
CA PHE A 345 -34.15 -41.95 -21.76
C PHE A 345 -34.36 -40.55 -22.38
N ARG A 346 -34.46 -39.50 -21.54
CA ARG A 346 -34.60 -38.12 -21.99
C ARG A 346 -33.30 -37.35 -21.77
N THR A 347 -33.00 -36.46 -22.70
CA THR A 347 -31.94 -35.47 -22.51
C THR A 347 -32.47 -34.28 -21.73
N VAL A 348 -31.88 -34.04 -20.57
CA VAL A 348 -32.15 -32.89 -19.70
C VAL A 348 -31.11 -31.81 -19.99
N ARG A 349 -31.58 -30.58 -20.16
CA ARG A 349 -30.75 -29.37 -20.29
C ARG A 349 -30.92 -28.52 -19.04
N VAL A 350 -29.81 -28.07 -18.49
CA VAL A 350 -29.74 -27.12 -17.38
C VAL A 350 -29.09 -25.84 -17.89
N ASP A 351 -29.75 -24.70 -17.71
CA ASP A 351 -29.24 -23.39 -18.08
C ASP A 351 -29.12 -22.49 -16.84
N LEU A 352 -27.98 -21.81 -16.72
CA LEU A 352 -27.74 -20.66 -15.84
C LEU A 352 -27.77 -19.39 -16.70
N LEU A 353 -28.76 -18.54 -16.45
CA LEU A 353 -29.01 -17.33 -17.23
C LEU A 353 -28.16 -16.14 -16.75
N GLU A 354 -28.14 -15.09 -17.56
CA GLU A 354 -27.48 -13.83 -17.24
C GLU A 354 -28.03 -13.18 -15.95
N GLY A 355 -27.14 -12.53 -15.19
CA GLY A 355 -27.48 -11.76 -13.98
C GLY A 355 -27.29 -12.52 -12.67
N ILE A 356 -26.66 -13.69 -12.69
CA ILE A 356 -26.15 -14.37 -11.50
C ILE A 356 -24.81 -13.71 -11.11
N LEU A 357 -24.66 -13.31 -9.84
CA LEU A 357 -23.54 -12.47 -9.40
C LEU A 357 -22.69 -13.15 -8.32
N SER A 358 -21.39 -12.85 -8.32
CA SER A 358 -20.45 -13.11 -7.24
C SER A 358 -20.85 -12.36 -5.96
N ALA A 359 -20.80 -13.02 -4.81
CA ALA A 359 -21.04 -12.43 -3.50
C ALA A 359 -19.90 -11.50 -3.03
N VAL A 360 -18.73 -11.62 -3.66
CA VAL A 360 -17.53 -10.87 -3.26
C VAL A 360 -17.50 -9.48 -3.88
N ASP A 361 -17.81 -9.38 -5.17
CA ASP A 361 -17.50 -8.20 -5.98
C ASP A 361 -18.53 -7.91 -7.09
N ASN A 362 -19.71 -8.53 -7.01
CA ASN A 362 -20.80 -8.39 -8.01
C ASN A 362 -20.38 -8.73 -9.44
N GLN A 363 -19.28 -9.48 -9.65
CA GLN A 363 -18.92 -9.92 -10.99
C GLN A 363 -19.97 -10.91 -11.53
N PRO A 364 -20.40 -10.75 -12.80
CA PRO A 364 -21.39 -11.63 -13.39
C PRO A 364 -20.79 -12.99 -13.73
N LEU A 365 -21.57 -14.05 -13.51
CA LEU A 365 -21.36 -15.35 -14.11
C LEU A 365 -21.79 -15.28 -15.59
N ALA A 366 -20.93 -15.71 -16.50
CA ALA A 366 -21.30 -15.85 -17.90
C ALA A 366 -22.42 -16.90 -18.04
N PRO A 367 -23.40 -16.70 -18.95
CA PRO A 367 -24.42 -17.71 -19.21
C PRO A 367 -23.79 -19.06 -19.51
N TRP A 368 -24.36 -20.10 -18.92
CA TRP A 368 -23.77 -21.43 -18.93
C TRP A 368 -24.84 -22.48 -19.09
N SER A 369 -24.54 -23.55 -19.81
CA SER A 369 -25.48 -24.65 -20.02
C SER A 369 -24.78 -25.99 -20.02
N MET A 370 -25.47 -27.03 -19.54
CA MET A 370 -25.08 -28.42 -19.76
C MET A 370 -26.28 -29.28 -20.12
N THR A 371 -25.99 -30.44 -20.70
CA THR A 371 -26.96 -31.49 -20.96
C THR A 371 -26.50 -32.82 -20.35
N PHE A 372 -27.44 -33.68 -19.96
CA PHE A 372 -27.18 -35.08 -19.62
C PHE A 372 -28.39 -35.93 -20.04
N THR A 373 -28.23 -37.24 -20.14
CA THR A 373 -29.30 -38.17 -20.55
C THR A 373 -29.58 -39.16 -19.42
N THR A 374 -30.85 -39.25 -19.03
CA THR A 374 -31.30 -40.18 -17.99
C THR A 374 -31.32 -41.64 -18.47
N GLY A 375 -31.02 -42.56 -17.57
CA GLY A 375 -31.09 -44.00 -17.75
C GLY A 375 -32.47 -44.61 -17.63
N GLY A 376 -32.50 -45.95 -17.62
CA GLY A 376 -33.70 -46.81 -17.64
C GLY A 376 -34.36 -47.09 -16.30
#